data_AF-X1MS41-F1
#
_entry.id   AF-X1MS41-F1
#
_cell.length_a   1.000
_cell.length_b   1.000
_cell.length_c   1.000
_cell.angle_alpha   90.00
_cell.angle_beta   90.00
_cell.angle_gamma   90.00
#
_symmetry.space_group_name_H-M   'P 1'
#
loop_
_entity.id
_entity.type
_entity.pdbx_description
1 polymer ?
#
loop_
_entity_poly.entity_id
_entity_poly.type
_entity_poly.pdbx_seq_one_letter_code
_entity_poly.pdbx_strand_id
1 'polypeptide(L)'
;MRALHNREGAFSIYMNKEVELAGYTTCGGCPGGNIEYTPEEMQKNGVQVIHFATGLIVGYPPCPRIAHFRDFIKTYYGMNVVMGTHPIPQKYLDTHQKLGTWDSPQWQEIIQPTLTDEKTRMAYN
;
A
#
# COMPACT_ATOMS: atom_id res chain seq x y z
N MET A 1 3.50 12.88 -0.95
CA MET A 1 4.02 13.12 -2.31
C MET A 1 5.51 12.83 -2.49
N ARG A 2 6.38 13.09 -1.50
CA ARG A 2 7.83 12.79 -1.58
C ARG A 2 8.17 11.41 -2.17
N ALA A 3 7.60 10.33 -1.62
CA ALA A 3 7.89 8.96 -2.08
C ALA A 3 7.49 8.71 -3.55
N LEU A 4 6.36 9.27 -3.98
CA LEU A 4 5.94 9.17 -5.37
C LEU A 4 6.95 9.88 -6.27
N HIS A 5 7.30 11.14 -5.97
CA HIS A 5 8.25 11.92 -6.77
C HIS A 5 9.63 11.26 -6.85
N ASN A 6 10.13 10.73 -5.73
CA ASN A 6 11.42 10.07 -5.65
C ASN A 6 11.42 8.63 -6.17
N ARG A 7 10.25 8.07 -6.52
CA ARG A 7 10.08 6.66 -6.89
C ARG A 7 10.60 5.69 -5.82
N GLU A 8 10.31 5.99 -4.57
CA GLU A 8 10.74 5.22 -3.39
C GLU A 8 9.60 4.32 -2.87
N GLY A 9 9.96 3.19 -2.27
CA GLY A 9 9.00 2.21 -1.77
C GLY A 9 8.21 1.57 -2.91
N ALA A 10 6.89 1.46 -2.75
CA ALA A 10 6.02 0.81 -3.72
C ALA A 10 5.95 1.57 -5.05
N PHE A 11 6.35 2.85 -5.07
CA PHE A 11 6.39 3.66 -6.28
C PHE A 11 7.63 3.39 -7.16
N SER A 12 8.58 2.58 -6.72
CA SER A 12 9.77 2.20 -7.49
C SER A 12 9.45 1.49 -8.81
N ILE A 13 8.28 0.84 -8.90
CA ILE A 13 7.76 0.20 -10.13
C ILE A 13 7.49 1.20 -11.27
N TYR A 14 7.45 2.49 -10.96
CA TYR A 14 7.22 3.58 -11.90
C TYR A 14 8.51 4.31 -12.30
N MET A 15 9.67 3.66 -12.14
CA MET A 15 10.91 4.16 -12.70
C MET A 15 10.72 4.41 -14.21
N ASN A 16 11.09 5.61 -14.68
CA ASN A 16 10.95 6.04 -16.08
C ASN A 16 9.50 6.06 -16.61
N LYS A 17 8.49 6.08 -15.73
CA LYS A 17 7.09 6.27 -16.11
C LYS A 17 6.58 7.60 -15.57
N GLU A 18 5.82 8.30 -16.40
CA GLU A 18 5.01 9.42 -15.97
C GLU A 18 3.77 8.88 -15.26
N VAL A 19 3.56 9.36 -14.03
CA VAL A 19 2.41 8.97 -13.19
C VAL A 19 1.94 10.20 -12.42
N GLU A 20 0.63 10.31 -12.26
CA GLU A 20 -0.03 11.39 -11.52
C GLU A 20 -0.89 10.81 -10.40
N LEU A 21 -0.96 11.51 -9.27
CA LEU A 21 -1.92 11.17 -8.21
C LEU A 21 -3.28 11.77 -8.56
N ALA A 22 -4.21 10.94 -9.03
CA ALA A 22 -5.58 11.37 -9.32
C ALA A 22 -6.43 11.65 -8.07
N GLY A 23 -6.11 11.02 -6.93
CA GLY A 23 -6.84 11.23 -5.68
C GLY A 23 -6.47 10.22 -4.59
N TYR A 24 -7.01 10.42 -3.40
CA TYR A 24 -6.90 9.47 -2.28
C TYR A 24 -8.16 9.49 -1.42
N THR A 25 -8.42 8.38 -0.74
CA THR A 25 -9.50 8.25 0.24
C THR A 25 -9.13 7.19 1.28
N THR A 26 -10.04 6.91 2.21
CA THR A 26 -9.91 5.85 3.20
C THR A 26 -10.71 4.61 2.78
N CYS A 27 -10.41 3.44 3.37
CA CYS A 27 -11.23 2.24 3.19
C CYS A 27 -12.60 2.31 3.88
N GLY A 28 -12.89 3.38 4.65
CA GLY A 28 -14.14 3.52 5.40
C GLY A 28 -14.16 2.77 6.74
N GLY A 29 -13.00 2.26 7.22
CA GLY A 29 -12.93 1.43 8.43
C GLY A 29 -13.55 0.05 8.23
N CYS A 30 -13.44 -0.85 9.21
CA CYS A 30 -14.03 -2.19 9.11
C CYS A 30 -15.57 -2.09 9.07
N PRO A 31 -16.26 -2.69 8.09
CA PRO A 31 -15.83 -3.80 7.24
C PRO A 31 -15.17 -3.45 5.88
N GLY A 32 -14.96 -2.17 5.59
CA GLY A 32 -14.39 -1.65 4.35
C GLY A 32 -15.40 -0.86 3.54
N GLY A 33 -16.19 0.01 4.18
CA GLY A 33 -17.35 0.66 3.57
C GLY A 33 -17.09 1.40 2.25
N ASN A 34 -15.84 1.83 2.01
CA ASN A 34 -15.46 2.50 0.77
C ASN A 34 -14.81 1.58 -0.26
N ILE A 35 -14.48 0.32 0.07
CA ILE A 35 -13.76 -0.62 -0.82
C ILE A 35 -14.59 -0.99 -2.05
N GLU A 36 -15.91 -0.91 -1.99
CA GLU A 36 -16.81 -1.15 -3.12
C GLU A 36 -16.97 0.11 -3.99
N TYR A 37 -17.57 1.16 -3.46
CA TYR A 37 -17.89 2.35 -4.26
C TYR A 37 -16.65 3.11 -4.76
N THR A 38 -15.57 3.18 -3.98
CA THR A 38 -14.41 4.02 -4.35
C THR A 38 -13.70 3.53 -5.61
N PRO A 39 -13.29 2.25 -5.72
CA PRO A 39 -12.65 1.76 -6.93
C PRO A 39 -13.52 1.94 -8.17
N GLU A 40 -14.84 1.75 -8.05
CA GLU A 40 -15.78 1.99 -9.15
C GLU A 40 -15.71 3.43 -9.65
N GLU A 41 -15.80 4.41 -8.75
CA GLU A 41 -15.71 5.82 -9.13
C GLU A 41 -14.31 6.20 -9.64
N MET A 42 -13.25 5.68 -9.04
CA MET A 42 -11.89 5.87 -9.52
C MET A 42 -11.74 5.36 -10.96
N GLN A 43 -12.27 4.18 -11.26
CA GLN A 43 -12.25 3.60 -12.61
C GLN A 43 -13.03 4.46 -13.61
N LYS A 44 -14.23 4.93 -13.25
CA LYS A 44 -15.03 5.84 -14.10
C LYS A 44 -14.30 7.13 -14.43
N ASN A 45 -13.43 7.59 -13.54
CA ASN A 45 -12.61 8.79 -13.70
C ASN A 45 -11.22 8.52 -14.31
N GLY A 46 -10.98 7.32 -14.85
CA GLY A 46 -9.76 7.00 -15.60
C GLY A 46 -8.56 6.57 -14.75
N VAL A 47 -8.75 6.28 -13.46
CA VAL A 47 -7.67 5.74 -12.61
C VAL A 47 -7.31 4.32 -13.07
N GLN A 48 -6.02 4.07 -13.26
CA GLN A 48 -5.51 2.81 -13.79
C GLN A 48 -4.98 1.85 -12.71
N VAL A 49 -4.49 2.40 -11.59
CA VAL A 49 -3.86 1.64 -10.50
C VAL A 49 -4.26 2.24 -9.16
N ILE A 50 -4.60 1.38 -8.21
CA ILE A 50 -4.85 1.76 -6.81
C ILE A 50 -3.65 1.32 -5.96
N HIS A 51 -3.14 2.23 -5.14
CA HIS A 51 -2.20 1.88 -4.08
C HIS A 51 -2.92 1.80 -2.73
N PHE A 52 -2.64 0.75 -1.97
CA PHE A 52 -2.99 0.70 -0.55
C PHE A 52 -1.92 1.40 0.27
N ALA A 53 -2.30 2.34 1.13
CA ALA A 53 -1.35 3.10 1.93
C ALA A 53 -0.50 2.19 2.84
N THR A 54 0.79 2.52 3.00
CA THR A 54 1.69 1.82 3.93
C THR A 54 1.14 1.78 5.36
N GLY A 55 0.28 2.74 5.75
CA GLY A 55 -0.44 2.71 7.03
C GLY A 55 -1.34 1.48 7.25
N LEU A 56 -1.86 0.85 6.18
CA LEU A 56 -2.58 -0.42 6.27
C LEU A 56 -1.65 -1.61 6.57
N ILE A 57 -0.35 -1.46 6.32
CA ILE A 57 0.68 -2.48 6.49
C ILE A 57 1.36 -2.37 7.86
N VAL A 58 1.56 -1.15 8.36
CA VAL A 58 2.32 -0.87 9.60
C VAL A 58 1.45 -0.44 10.80
N GLY A 59 0.14 -0.62 10.69
CA GLY A 59 -0.79 -0.37 11.80
C GLY A 59 -0.58 -1.34 12.97
N TYR A 60 -1.18 -1.05 14.12
CA TYR A 60 -1.11 -1.91 15.32
C TYR A 60 -2.53 -2.33 15.75
N PRO A 61 -3.13 -3.37 15.13
CA PRO A 61 -2.53 -4.30 14.17
C PRO A 61 -2.58 -3.79 12.71
N PRO A 62 -1.80 -4.39 11.78
CA PRO A 62 -1.98 -4.18 10.36
C PRO A 62 -3.39 -4.57 9.92
N CYS A 63 -3.85 -4.03 8.80
CA CYS A 63 -5.20 -4.32 8.31
C CYS A 63 -5.34 -5.83 8.00
N PRO A 64 -6.21 -6.56 8.73
CA PRO A 64 -6.35 -8.00 8.54
C PRO A 64 -7.09 -8.35 7.25
N ARG A 65 -7.68 -7.35 6.57
CA ARG A 65 -8.47 -7.51 5.35
C ARG A 65 -7.73 -7.04 4.09
N ILE A 66 -6.49 -6.59 4.20
CA ILE A 66 -5.78 -5.94 3.10
C ILE A 66 -5.67 -6.84 1.84
N ALA A 67 -5.37 -8.12 2.01
CA ALA A 67 -5.32 -9.07 0.90
C ALA A 67 -6.70 -9.29 0.27
N HIS A 68 -7.74 -9.43 1.09
CA HIS A 68 -9.11 -9.60 0.62
C HIS A 68 -9.60 -8.37 -0.15
N PHE A 69 -9.31 -7.16 0.33
CA PHE A 69 -9.64 -5.93 -0.40
C PHE A 69 -8.92 -5.86 -1.75
N ARG A 70 -7.63 -6.22 -1.80
CA ARG A 70 -6.88 -6.28 -3.06
C ARG A 70 -7.53 -7.25 -4.04
N ASP A 71 -7.86 -8.46 -3.57
CA ASP A 71 -8.40 -9.53 -4.41
C ASP A 71 -9.81 -9.19 -4.89
N PHE A 72 -10.66 -8.63 -4.02
CA PHE A 72 -11.97 -8.11 -4.40
C PHE A 72 -11.86 -7.06 -5.51
N ILE A 73 -11.01 -6.04 -5.35
CA ILE A 73 -10.88 -4.97 -6.35
C ILE A 73 -10.38 -5.52 -7.69
N LYS A 74 -9.42 -6.44 -7.65
CA LYS A 74 -8.90 -7.12 -8.85
C LYS A 74 -9.97 -7.96 -9.54
N THR A 75 -10.72 -8.75 -8.78
CA THR A 75 -11.72 -9.68 -9.32
C THR A 75 -12.97 -8.95 -9.82
N TYR A 76 -13.47 -7.99 -9.06
CA TYR A 76 -14.74 -7.32 -9.36
C TYR A 76 -14.59 -6.18 -10.36
N TYR A 77 -13.56 -5.33 -10.22
CA TYR A 77 -13.36 -4.16 -11.09
C TYR A 77 -12.28 -4.37 -12.16
N GLY A 78 -11.49 -5.46 -12.09
CA GLY A 78 -10.37 -5.67 -13.02
C GLY A 78 -9.22 -4.68 -12.84
N MET A 79 -9.17 -3.95 -11.72
CA MET A 79 -8.17 -2.91 -11.48
C MET A 79 -6.90 -3.48 -10.84
N ASN A 80 -5.75 -2.92 -11.22
CA ASN A 80 -4.49 -3.23 -10.56
C ASN A 80 -4.43 -2.60 -9.18
N VAL A 81 -4.03 -3.41 -8.19
CA VAL A 81 -3.83 -2.95 -6.80
C VAL A 81 -2.40 -3.28 -6.37
N VAL A 82 -1.68 -2.23 -5.93
CA VAL A 82 -0.31 -2.31 -5.41
C VAL A 82 -0.33 -2.15 -3.89
N MET A 83 0.40 -3.02 -3.20
CA MET A 83 0.54 -2.96 -1.76
C MET A 83 1.56 -1.88 -1.38
N GLY A 84 1.13 -0.93 -0.54
CA GLY A 84 1.99 0.10 0.02
C GLY A 84 2.12 1.35 -0.84
N THR A 85 2.69 2.39 -0.23
CA THR A 85 3.03 3.66 -0.88
C THR A 85 4.49 4.00 -0.60
N HIS A 86 4.76 4.70 0.50
CA HIS A 86 6.13 5.05 0.90
C HIS A 86 6.85 3.86 1.57
N PRO A 87 8.19 3.88 1.65
CA PRO A 87 8.97 2.90 2.41
C PRO A 87 8.46 2.71 3.84
N ILE A 88 8.53 1.48 4.37
CA ILE A 88 8.30 1.22 5.80
C ILE A 88 9.40 1.93 6.59
N PRO A 89 9.07 2.90 7.47
CA PRO A 89 10.10 3.55 8.27
C PRO A 89 10.77 2.55 9.21
N GLN A 90 12.06 2.76 9.49
CA GLN A 90 12.85 1.84 10.32
C GLN A 90 12.20 1.60 11.70
N LYS A 91 11.63 2.64 12.33
CA LYS A 91 10.94 2.51 13.62
C LYS A 91 9.74 1.54 13.62
N TYR A 92 9.04 1.42 12.49
CA TYR A 92 7.94 0.46 12.33
C TYR A 92 8.47 -0.95 12.08
N LEU A 93 9.51 -1.09 11.24
CA LEU A 93 10.17 -2.37 11.00
C LEU A 93 10.67 -2.99 12.32
N ASP A 94 11.38 -2.22 13.13
CA ASP A 94 11.93 -2.69 14.42
C ASP A 94 10.82 -3.18 15.37
N THR A 95 9.72 -2.42 15.45
CA THR A 95 8.58 -2.77 16.31
C THR A 95 7.87 -4.04 15.81
N HIS A 96 7.58 -4.11 14.51
CA HIS A 96 6.87 -5.26 13.92
C HIS A 96 7.69 -6.54 13.92
N GLN A 97 9.02 -6.46 13.77
CA GLN A 97 9.93 -7.60 13.93
C GLN A 97 9.88 -8.15 15.36
N LYS A 98 9.91 -7.29 16.38
CA LYS A 98 9.79 -7.74 17.79
C LYS A 98 8.43 -8.37 18.09
N LEU A 99 7.38 -7.91 17.42
CA LEU A 99 6.02 -8.44 17.56
C LEU A 99 5.77 -9.70 16.72
N GLY A 100 6.70 -10.11 15.85
CA GLY A 100 6.46 -11.21 14.88
C GLY A 100 5.30 -10.95 13.93
N THR A 101 4.99 -9.67 13.66
CA THR A 101 3.75 -9.29 12.95
C THR A 101 3.71 -9.81 11.51
N TRP A 102 4.87 -9.91 10.86
CA TRP A 102 4.99 -10.23 9.44
C TRP A 102 5.58 -11.61 9.17
N ASP A 103 5.62 -12.51 10.15
CA ASP A 103 6.32 -13.80 10.05
C ASP A 103 5.68 -14.76 9.02
N SER A 104 4.44 -14.54 8.63
CA SER A 104 3.77 -15.39 7.64
C SER A 104 4.26 -15.09 6.21
N PRO A 105 4.31 -16.09 5.32
CA PRO A 105 4.70 -15.90 3.91
C PRO A 105 3.86 -14.83 3.20
N GLN A 106 2.56 -14.78 3.49
CA GLN A 106 1.65 -13.77 2.94
C GLN A 106 2.08 -12.35 3.32
N TRP A 107 2.50 -12.13 4.57
CA TRP A 107 2.97 -10.81 5.01
C TRP A 107 4.32 -10.45 4.39
N GLN A 108 5.22 -11.41 4.22
CA GLN A 108 6.48 -11.19 3.52
C GLN A 108 6.24 -10.68 2.08
N GLU A 109 5.26 -11.23 1.37
CA GLU A 109 4.84 -10.73 0.05
C GLU A 109 4.21 -9.32 0.12
N ILE A 110 3.36 -9.07 1.12
CA ILE A 110 2.68 -7.77 1.26
C ILE A 110 3.66 -6.64 1.54
N ILE A 111 4.67 -6.85 2.38
CA ILE A 111 5.62 -5.80 2.76
C ILE A 111 6.68 -5.54 1.70
N GLN A 112 6.97 -6.53 0.83
CA GLN A 112 8.08 -6.50 -0.13
C GLN A 112 8.16 -5.19 -0.93
N PRO A 113 7.07 -4.63 -1.49
CA PRO A 113 7.14 -3.39 -2.27
C PRO A 113 7.60 -2.18 -1.46
N THR A 114 7.43 -2.22 -0.14
CA THR A 114 7.76 -1.12 0.78
C THR A 114 8.97 -1.37 1.67
N LEU A 115 9.55 -2.58 1.61
CA LEU A 115 10.75 -2.94 2.35
C LEU A 115 12.00 -2.56 1.55
N THR A 116 12.41 -1.29 1.65
CA THR A 116 13.60 -0.74 0.97
C THR A 116 14.86 -0.93 1.80
N ASP A 117 16.02 -0.46 1.32
CA ASP A 117 17.27 -0.41 2.09
C ASP A 117 17.15 0.47 3.35
N GLU A 118 18.04 0.24 4.32
CA GLU A 118 18.03 0.91 5.63
C GLU A 118 18.16 2.44 5.52
N LYS A 119 19.04 2.94 4.65
CA LYS A 119 19.24 4.39 4.47
C LYS A 119 17.93 5.04 4.03
N THR A 120 17.23 4.43 3.08
CA THR A 120 15.91 4.89 2.65
C THR A 120 14.91 4.80 3.80
N ARG A 121 14.80 3.67 4.52
CA ARG A 121 13.86 3.52 5.64
C ARG A 121 14.08 4.55 6.76
N MET A 122 15.34 4.87 7.08
CA MET A 122 15.71 5.87 8.08
C MET A 122 15.28 7.29 7.67
N ALA A 123 15.28 7.61 6.37
CA ALA A 123 14.85 8.90 5.87
C ALA A 123 13.32 9.14 5.93
N TYR A 124 12.56 8.11 6.33
CA TYR A 124 11.09 8.12 6.51
C TYR A 124 10.66 7.94 7.96
N ASN A 125 11.60 7.86 8.91
CA ASN A 125 11.30 7.78 10.35
C ASN A 125 10.50 8.98 10.86
#